data_AF-A0AAW0YJJ3-F1
#
_entry.id   AF-A0AAW0YJJ3-F1
#
_cell.length_a   1.000
_cell.length_b   1.000
_cell.length_c   1.000
_cell.angle_alpha   90.00
_cell.angle_beta   90.00
_cell.angle_gamma   90.00
#
_symmetry.space_group_name_H-M   'P 1'
#
loop_
_entity.id
_entity.type
_entity.pdbx_description
1 polymer ?
#
loop_
_entity_poly.entity_id
_entity_poly.type
_entity_poly.pdbx_seq_one_letter_code
_entity_poly.pdbx_strand_id
1 'polypeptide(L)'
;GYAKNKAVHQSHGKFLCFLDADDIMLPTRVQKQYNLAVYNHNAIVGSRFRREPADSTLRYTRWANGLTPAQLTMQIYTSNGPTVVMPTWFIHRSVFNRVGGFSEAGAGTPEDLIFFYNHLRKEGSIIRHDEELLVYRYHPNATTFSIHEETIWDLRVKEIQERVLGLWESFTIWNAGKQGRKFFRSLLPENQEKVTAFCDVDVKKIGSFYTYEESWKKIKPKVPIIHFKEAKPPLIICMKMELTDGVFEANLASVNLKEGIDYFHFS
;
A
#
# COMPACT_ATOMS: atom_id res chain seq x y z
N GLY A 1 -4.26 -13.91 12.10
CA GLY A 1 -5.48 -13.43 12.80
C GLY A 1 -5.66 -14.00 14.20
N TYR A 2 -6.30 -15.17 14.31
CA TYR A 2 -6.73 -15.78 15.59
C TYR A 2 -5.65 -15.81 16.69
N ALA A 3 -4.45 -16.32 16.38
CA ALA A 3 -3.36 -16.42 17.36
C ALA A 3 -2.95 -15.05 17.92
N LYS A 4 -2.86 -14.01 17.08
CA LYS A 4 -2.57 -12.62 17.49
C LYS A 4 -3.67 -12.11 18.45
N ASN A 5 -4.94 -12.30 18.12
CA ASN A 5 -6.06 -11.91 18.98
C ASN A 5 -6.01 -12.63 20.34
N LYS A 6 -5.79 -13.95 20.35
CA LYS A 6 -5.68 -14.73 21.59
C LYS A 6 -4.49 -14.29 22.45
N ALA A 7 -3.34 -13.98 21.85
CA ALA A 7 -2.19 -13.46 22.58
C ALA A 7 -2.50 -12.08 23.20
N VAL A 8 -3.16 -11.18 22.46
CA VAL A 8 -3.56 -9.87 22.98
C VAL A 8 -4.54 -10.01 24.15
N HIS A 9 -5.51 -10.91 24.08
CA HIS A 9 -6.46 -11.17 25.17
C HIS A 9 -5.83 -11.77 26.43
N GLN A 10 -4.78 -12.57 26.29
CA GLN A 10 -4.03 -13.13 27.44
C GLN A 10 -3.05 -12.14 28.07
N SER A 11 -2.72 -11.06 27.36
CA SER A 11 -1.76 -10.04 27.81
C SER A 11 -2.43 -8.91 28.60
N HIS A 12 -1.68 -8.26 29.48
CA HIS A 12 -2.17 -7.18 30.36
C HIS A 12 -1.48 -5.82 30.14
N GLY A 13 -0.45 -5.76 29.29
CA GLY A 13 0.33 -4.55 29.05
C GLY A 13 -0.48 -3.43 28.39
N LYS A 14 -0.17 -2.16 28.71
CA LYS A 14 -0.77 -0.98 28.04
C LYS A 14 -0.35 -0.85 26.58
N PHE A 15 0.83 -1.35 26.25
CA PHE A 15 1.36 -1.41 24.89
C PHE A 15 1.50 -2.86 24.45
N LEU A 16 1.31 -3.08 23.16
CA LEU A 16 1.40 -4.36 22.48
C LEU A 16 2.58 -4.30 21.52
N CYS A 17 3.53 -5.21 21.66
CA CYS A 17 4.64 -5.40 20.74
C CYS A 17 4.43 -6.71 19.98
N PHE A 18 4.28 -6.65 18.66
CA PHE A 18 4.13 -7.84 17.84
C PHE A 18 5.50 -8.38 17.41
N LEU A 19 5.60 -9.70 17.30
CA LEU A 19 6.79 -10.41 16.82
C LEU A 19 6.31 -11.76 16.28
N ASP A 20 6.68 -12.09 15.04
CA ASP A 20 6.43 -13.41 14.48
C ASP A 20 7.48 -14.40 15.03
N ALA A 21 7.08 -15.66 15.22
CA ALA A 21 7.88 -16.64 15.98
C ALA A 21 9.21 -17.01 15.30
N ASP A 22 9.29 -16.78 14.00
CA ASP A 22 10.44 -17.00 13.14
C ASP A 22 11.32 -15.74 12.98
N ASP A 23 10.92 -14.58 13.47
CA ASP A 23 11.70 -13.35 13.37
C ASP A 23 12.62 -13.11 14.58
N ILE A 24 13.56 -12.17 14.43
CA ILE A 24 14.47 -11.77 15.52
C ILE A 24 14.23 -10.31 15.88
N MET A 25 13.88 -10.07 17.14
CA MET A 25 13.87 -8.74 17.72
C MET A 25 15.31 -8.27 17.98
N LEU A 26 15.72 -7.14 17.40
CA LEU A 26 17.03 -6.56 17.67
C LEU A 26 17.05 -5.87 19.04
N PRO A 27 18.24 -5.74 19.68
CA PRO A 27 18.37 -5.05 20.96
C PRO A 27 17.74 -3.66 20.93
N THR A 28 17.16 -3.24 22.05
CA THR A 28 16.53 -1.92 22.25
C THR A 28 15.23 -1.63 21.47
N ARG A 29 14.71 -2.56 20.64
CA ARG A 29 13.46 -2.36 19.88
C ARG A 29 12.31 -1.85 20.76
N VAL A 30 12.02 -2.57 21.85
CA VAL A 30 10.93 -2.23 22.77
C VAL A 30 11.11 -0.83 23.33
N GLN A 31 12.31 -0.48 23.81
CA GLN A 31 12.60 0.83 24.38
C GLN A 31 12.39 1.95 23.35
N LYS A 32 12.93 1.80 22.14
CA LYS A 32 12.89 2.82 21.09
C LYS A 32 11.48 3.06 20.56
N GLN A 33 10.73 1.99 20.29
CA GLN A 33 9.34 2.12 19.84
C GLN A 33 8.41 2.60 20.96
N TYR A 34 8.65 2.18 22.21
CA TYR A 34 7.93 2.69 23.37
C TYR A 34 8.08 4.20 23.52
N ASN A 35 9.31 4.73 23.44
CA ASN A 35 9.58 6.17 23.53
C ASN A 35 8.79 7.01 22.51
N LEU A 36 8.49 6.46 21.34
CA LEU A 36 7.58 7.10 20.37
C LEU A 36 6.12 6.90 20.75
N ALA A 37 5.73 5.68 21.12
CA ALA A 37 4.35 5.30 21.37
C ALA A 37 3.73 6.02 22.57
N VAL A 38 4.51 6.37 23.61
CA VAL A 38 3.97 7.07 24.81
C VAL A 38 3.39 8.44 24.50
N TYR A 39 3.90 9.11 23.45
CA TYR A 39 3.39 10.40 23.00
C TYR A 39 2.42 10.26 21.82
N ASN A 40 2.23 9.04 21.32
CA ASN A 40 1.47 8.74 20.11
C ASN A 40 0.53 7.53 20.31
N HIS A 41 -0.35 7.59 21.32
CA HIS A 41 -1.27 6.48 21.65
C HIS A 41 -2.23 6.09 20.53
N ASN A 42 -2.39 6.94 19.51
CA ASN A 42 -3.22 6.67 18.35
C ASN A 42 -2.45 6.04 17.17
N ALA A 43 -1.13 5.83 17.30
CA ALA A 43 -0.29 5.39 16.20
C ALA A 43 -0.10 3.87 16.15
N ILE A 44 0.05 3.35 14.93
CA ILE A 44 0.87 2.16 14.70
C ILE A 44 2.31 2.62 14.59
N VAL A 45 3.17 2.18 15.53
CA VAL A 45 4.61 2.48 15.51
C VAL A 45 5.36 1.30 14.88
N GLY A 46 5.88 1.48 13.67
CA GLY A 46 6.76 0.52 13.01
C GLY A 46 8.24 0.79 13.26
N SER A 47 9.09 0.02 12.59
CA SER A 47 10.54 0.27 12.48
C SER A 47 11.03 -0.07 11.08
N ARG A 48 12.26 0.30 10.74
CA ARG A 48 12.94 -0.37 9.63
C ARG A 48 13.27 -1.81 10.03
N PHE A 49 13.53 -2.64 9.03
CA PHE A 49 13.89 -4.04 9.21
C PHE A 49 14.93 -4.45 8.18
N ARG A 50 15.66 -5.52 8.45
CA ARG A 50 16.49 -6.20 7.47
C ARG A 50 16.00 -7.62 7.25
N ARG A 51 16.32 -8.18 6.09
CA ARG A 51 15.94 -9.55 5.73
C ARG A 51 17.05 -10.54 6.10
N GLU A 52 16.65 -11.77 6.39
CA GLU A 52 17.54 -12.92 6.50
C GLU A 52 16.95 -14.05 5.65
N PRO A 53 17.57 -14.46 4.53
CA PRO A 53 18.79 -13.91 3.93
C PRO A 53 18.63 -12.47 3.40
N ALA A 54 19.72 -11.69 3.41
CA ALA A 54 19.72 -10.23 3.15
C ALA A 54 19.24 -9.81 1.75
N ASP A 55 19.39 -10.68 0.75
CA ASP A 55 18.99 -10.47 -0.64
C ASP A 55 17.51 -10.77 -0.91
N SER A 56 16.80 -11.33 0.07
CA SER A 56 15.39 -11.68 -0.05
C SER A 56 14.52 -10.43 -0.25
N THR A 57 13.78 -10.37 -1.36
CA THR A 57 12.83 -9.28 -1.66
C THR A 57 13.45 -7.86 -1.59
N LEU A 58 14.69 -7.69 -2.04
CA LEU A 58 15.48 -6.46 -1.85
C LEU A 58 14.76 -5.16 -2.21
N ARG A 59 14.03 -5.10 -3.33
CA ARG A 59 13.24 -3.93 -3.73
C ARG A 59 12.16 -3.58 -2.72
N TYR A 60 11.49 -4.58 -2.15
CA TYR A 60 10.48 -4.37 -1.12
C TYR A 60 11.11 -3.79 0.15
N THR A 61 12.23 -4.36 0.61
CA THR A 61 12.94 -3.87 1.80
C THR A 61 13.41 -2.43 1.61
N ARG A 62 13.97 -2.09 0.43
CA ARG A 62 14.37 -0.71 0.10
C ARG A 62 13.19 0.25 0.10
N TRP A 63 12.09 -0.13 -0.56
CA TRP A 63 10.86 0.67 -0.57
C TRP A 63 10.35 0.91 0.85
N ALA A 64 10.08 -0.14 1.63
CA ALA A 64 9.49 -0.04 2.96
C ALA A 64 10.37 0.73 3.95
N ASN A 65 11.70 0.56 3.89
CA ASN A 65 12.64 1.30 4.74
C ASN A 65 12.87 2.73 4.27
N GLY A 66 12.70 3.00 2.97
CA GLY A 66 12.97 4.28 2.32
C GLY A 66 11.82 5.29 2.37
N LEU A 67 10.59 4.86 2.67
CA LEU A 67 9.45 5.78 2.76
C LEU A 67 9.71 6.93 3.74
N THR A 68 9.42 8.16 3.34
CA THR A 68 9.38 9.32 4.24
C THR A 68 8.17 9.24 5.18
N PRO A 69 8.13 10.01 6.28
CA PRO A 69 6.97 10.04 7.19
C PRO A 69 5.63 10.31 6.48
N ALA A 70 5.61 11.23 5.51
CA ALA A 70 4.40 11.53 4.73
C ALA A 70 4.01 10.35 3.80
N GLN A 71 4.98 9.67 3.22
CA GLN A 71 4.72 8.54 2.32
C GLN A 71 4.19 7.31 3.05
N LEU A 72 4.40 7.19 4.37
CA LEU A 72 3.79 6.11 5.17
C LEU A 72 2.26 6.12 5.08
N THR A 73 1.63 7.28 4.89
CA THR A 73 0.17 7.40 4.70
C THR A 73 -0.22 7.49 3.22
N MET A 74 0.64 8.01 2.35
CA MET A 74 0.32 8.21 0.92
C MET A 74 0.48 6.94 0.08
N GLN A 75 1.48 6.09 0.37
CA GLN A 75 1.81 4.90 -0.43
C GLN A 75 1.15 3.60 0.07
N ILE A 76 0.07 3.72 0.84
CA ILE A 76 -0.68 2.58 1.39
C ILE A 76 -1.41 1.74 0.33
N TYR A 77 -1.46 2.24 -0.91
CA TYR A 77 -2.13 1.60 -2.04
C TYR A 77 -1.20 0.80 -2.93
N THR A 78 0.05 0.55 -2.54
CA THR A 78 1.00 -0.31 -3.26
C THR A 78 0.79 -1.79 -2.92
N SER A 79 1.25 -2.70 -3.79
CA SER A 79 1.12 -4.17 -3.64
C SER A 79 1.87 -4.74 -2.44
N ASN A 80 2.70 -3.90 -1.85
CA ASN A 80 3.67 -4.23 -0.83
C ASN A 80 3.11 -4.00 0.60
N GLY A 81 1.92 -3.39 0.71
CA GLY A 81 1.38 -2.90 1.98
C GLY A 81 1.24 -3.98 3.08
N PRO A 82 1.18 -3.58 4.36
CA PRO A 82 1.19 -2.21 4.89
C PRO A 82 2.55 -1.47 4.76
N THR A 83 2.53 -0.13 4.80
CA THR A 83 3.74 0.73 4.68
C THR A 83 4.67 0.67 5.89
N VAL A 84 4.14 0.27 7.04
CA VAL A 84 4.93 -0.24 8.18
C VAL A 84 4.66 -1.73 8.29
N VAL A 85 5.72 -2.53 8.16
CA VAL A 85 5.60 -3.98 7.95
C VAL A 85 5.27 -4.71 9.25
N MET A 86 4.32 -5.63 9.25
CA MET A 86 4.20 -6.60 10.36
C MET A 86 5.37 -7.60 10.24
N PRO A 87 6.09 -7.96 11.34
CA PRO A 87 5.73 -7.75 12.73
C PRO A 87 6.43 -6.58 13.42
N THR A 88 6.84 -5.53 12.72
CA THR A 88 7.49 -4.35 13.35
C THR A 88 6.56 -3.56 14.28
N TRP A 89 5.26 -3.86 14.31
CA TRP A 89 4.26 -3.05 14.98
C TRP A 89 4.40 -3.04 16.51
N PHE A 90 4.36 -1.83 17.05
CA PHE A 90 4.26 -1.51 18.47
C PHE A 90 3.11 -0.50 18.63
N ILE A 91 2.07 -0.85 19.39
CA ILE A 91 0.84 -0.05 19.47
C ILE A 91 0.38 0.12 20.92
N HIS A 92 -0.28 1.23 21.24
CA HIS A 92 -1.06 1.30 22.48
C HIS A 92 -2.29 0.38 22.36
N ARG A 93 -2.68 -0.31 23.44
CA ARG A 93 -3.78 -1.28 23.45
C ARG A 93 -5.10 -0.68 22.96
N SER A 94 -5.32 0.62 23.16
CA SER A 94 -6.52 1.31 22.65
C SER A 94 -6.64 1.26 21.13
N VAL A 95 -5.53 1.19 20.39
CA VAL A 95 -5.53 1.00 18.92
C VAL A 95 -6.18 -0.33 18.56
N PHE A 96 -5.71 -1.42 19.18
CA PHE A 96 -6.28 -2.76 18.99
C PHE A 96 -7.78 -2.80 19.33
N ASN A 97 -8.13 -2.27 20.50
CA ASN A 97 -9.53 -2.25 20.98
C ASN A 97 -10.43 -1.43 20.05
N ARG A 98 -9.97 -0.28 19.55
CA ARG A 98 -10.73 0.58 18.64
C ARG A 98 -10.93 -0.06 17.27
N VAL A 99 -9.91 -0.75 16.75
CA VAL A 99 -10.00 -1.45 15.45
C VAL A 99 -10.91 -2.67 15.55
N GLY A 100 -10.91 -3.35 16.70
CA GLY A 100 -11.70 -4.57 16.93
C GLY A 100 -10.92 -5.87 16.69
N GLY A 101 -9.59 -5.80 16.71
CA GLY A 101 -8.71 -6.95 16.50
C GLY A 101 -8.45 -7.31 15.03
N PHE A 102 -7.68 -8.38 14.81
CA PHE A 102 -7.34 -8.88 13.49
C PHE A 102 -8.45 -9.76 12.93
N SER A 103 -8.61 -9.78 11.60
CA SER A 103 -9.53 -10.71 10.94
C SER A 103 -9.18 -12.17 11.24
N GLU A 104 -10.21 -12.97 11.55
CA GLU A 104 -10.10 -14.42 11.80
C GLU A 104 -10.72 -15.25 10.67
N ALA A 105 -10.92 -14.67 9.48
CA ALA A 105 -11.60 -15.30 8.34
C ALA A 105 -10.86 -16.52 7.73
N GLY A 106 -9.70 -16.91 8.27
CA GLY A 106 -8.97 -18.12 7.89
C GLY A 106 -7.76 -17.87 7.00
N ALA A 107 -7.21 -18.96 6.45
CA ALA A 107 -6.01 -18.94 5.61
C ALA A 107 -6.21 -18.08 4.34
N GLY A 108 -5.14 -17.44 3.88
CA GLY A 108 -5.18 -16.52 2.74
C GLY A 108 -5.81 -15.15 3.01
N THR A 109 -6.23 -14.87 4.25
CA THR A 109 -6.70 -13.55 4.67
C THR A 109 -5.50 -12.65 4.97
N PRO A 110 -5.36 -11.47 4.33
CA PRO A 110 -4.32 -10.51 4.67
C PRO A 110 -4.73 -9.69 5.90
N GLU A 111 -4.73 -10.31 7.08
CA GLU A 111 -5.32 -9.71 8.28
C GLU A 111 -4.62 -8.42 8.72
N ASP A 112 -3.32 -8.32 8.47
CA ASP A 112 -2.52 -7.15 8.82
C ASP A 112 -2.91 -5.95 7.97
N LEU A 113 -3.11 -6.15 6.66
CA LEU A 113 -3.58 -5.10 5.75
C LEU A 113 -5.01 -4.65 6.10
N ILE A 114 -5.89 -5.58 6.43
CA ILE A 114 -7.26 -5.28 6.85
C ILE A 114 -7.26 -4.47 8.15
N PHE A 115 -6.48 -4.90 9.16
CA PHE A 115 -6.33 -4.15 10.40
C PHE A 115 -5.81 -2.74 10.13
N PHE A 116 -4.79 -2.62 9.29
CA PHE A 116 -4.15 -1.36 8.94
C PHE A 116 -5.12 -0.38 8.28
N TYR A 117 -5.91 -0.81 7.30
CA TYR A 117 -6.94 0.05 6.69
C TYR A 117 -8.05 0.42 7.68
N ASN A 118 -8.50 -0.52 8.52
CA ASN A 118 -9.50 -0.21 9.55
C ASN A 118 -8.98 0.79 10.59
N HIS A 119 -7.69 0.73 10.92
CA HIS A 119 -7.03 1.72 11.77
C HIS A 119 -7.07 3.11 11.14
N LEU A 120 -6.68 3.23 9.87
CA LEU A 120 -6.69 4.50 9.14
C LEU A 120 -8.10 5.08 8.96
N ARG A 121 -9.10 4.23 8.68
CA ARG A 121 -10.51 4.64 8.60
C ARG A 121 -11.04 5.21 9.92
N LYS A 122 -10.45 4.80 11.04
CA LYS A 122 -10.76 5.32 12.39
C LYS A 122 -9.77 6.40 12.83
N GLU A 123 -9.24 7.15 11.86
CA GLU A 123 -8.35 8.30 12.07
C GLU A 123 -7.06 7.95 12.84
N GLY A 124 -6.64 6.68 12.75
CA GLY A 124 -5.37 6.23 13.29
C GLY A 124 -4.17 6.82 12.55
N SER A 125 -3.07 7.07 13.25
CA SER A 125 -1.83 7.54 12.63
C SER A 125 -0.82 6.41 12.41
N ILE A 126 0.17 6.65 11.56
CA ILE A 126 1.28 5.73 11.31
C ILE A 126 2.58 6.49 11.53
N ILE A 127 3.48 5.90 12.31
CA ILE A 127 4.84 6.42 12.50
C ILE A 127 5.84 5.26 12.40
N ARG A 128 7.09 5.56 12.08
CA ARG A 128 8.16 4.56 11.98
C ARG A 128 9.41 5.10 12.67
N HIS A 129 10.05 4.26 13.48
CA HIS A 129 11.40 4.54 13.93
C HIS A 129 12.39 4.23 12.79
N ASP A 130 13.29 5.15 12.45
CA ASP A 130 14.18 5.03 11.29
C ASP A 130 15.41 4.13 11.50
N GLU A 131 15.39 3.32 12.56
CA GLU A 131 16.42 2.31 12.81
C GLU A 131 15.91 0.92 12.45
N GLU A 132 16.84 0.05 12.04
CA GLU A 132 16.56 -1.37 11.88
C GLU A 132 16.44 -2.02 13.26
N LEU A 133 15.21 -2.38 13.64
CA LEU A 133 14.92 -2.95 14.96
C LEU A 133 14.40 -4.41 14.89
N LEU A 134 14.30 -4.97 13.69
CA LEU A 134 13.81 -6.31 13.43
C LEU A 134 14.65 -6.97 12.32
N VAL A 135 14.97 -8.25 12.51
CA VAL A 135 15.38 -9.14 11.42
C VAL A 135 14.16 -9.95 11.00
N TYR A 136 13.70 -9.74 9.77
CA TYR A 136 12.61 -10.48 9.16
C TYR A 136 13.19 -11.71 8.45
N ARG A 137 12.91 -12.91 8.95
CA ARG A 137 13.31 -14.16 8.29
C ARG A 137 12.43 -14.44 7.08
N TYR A 138 13.05 -14.58 5.92
CA TYR A 138 12.38 -14.97 4.70
C TYR A 138 12.60 -16.46 4.45
N HIS A 139 11.51 -17.20 4.27
CA HIS A 139 11.59 -18.62 3.96
C HIS A 139 10.44 -19.06 3.03
N PRO A 140 10.60 -20.15 2.24
CA PRO A 140 9.59 -20.60 1.27
C PRO A 140 8.22 -20.94 1.88
N ASN A 141 8.18 -21.33 3.15
CA ASN A 141 6.94 -21.68 3.86
C ASN A 141 6.22 -20.47 4.49
N ALA A 142 6.60 -19.24 4.16
CA ALA A 142 6.01 -18.04 4.77
C ALA A 142 4.52 -17.95 4.45
N THR A 143 3.70 -17.59 5.45
CA THR A 143 2.24 -17.52 5.29
C THR A 143 1.82 -16.52 4.22
N THR A 144 2.65 -15.52 3.90
CA THR A 144 2.43 -14.56 2.81
C THR A 144 2.14 -15.24 1.47
N PHE A 145 2.73 -16.41 1.19
CA PHE A 145 2.49 -17.14 -0.06
C PHE A 145 1.09 -17.77 -0.14
N SER A 146 0.38 -17.88 0.98
CA SER A 146 -1.02 -18.36 1.00
C SER A 146 -2.03 -17.28 0.60
N ILE A 147 -1.61 -16.01 0.56
CA ILE A 147 -2.49 -14.89 0.23
C ILE A 147 -2.50 -14.69 -1.29
N HIS A 148 -3.68 -14.80 -1.90
CA HIS A 148 -3.83 -14.55 -3.33
C HIS A 148 -3.62 -13.07 -3.66
N GLU A 149 -2.87 -12.78 -4.73
CA GLU A 149 -2.64 -11.41 -5.21
C GLU A 149 -3.96 -10.67 -5.47
N GLU A 150 -5.00 -11.38 -5.94
CA GLU A 150 -6.32 -10.80 -6.20
C GLU A 150 -6.99 -10.29 -4.91
N THR A 151 -6.83 -10.98 -3.78
CA THR A 151 -7.36 -10.52 -2.49
C THR A 151 -6.72 -9.20 -2.06
N ILE A 152 -5.39 -9.06 -2.23
CA ILE A 152 -4.68 -7.82 -1.95
C ILE A 152 -5.10 -6.72 -2.94
N TRP A 153 -5.26 -7.07 -4.21
CA TRP A 153 -5.72 -6.17 -5.25
C TRP A 153 -7.08 -5.58 -4.93
N ASP A 154 -8.07 -6.41 -4.61
CA ASP A 154 -9.44 -5.98 -4.32
C ASP A 154 -9.51 -5.06 -3.10
N LEU A 155 -8.76 -5.39 -2.04
CA LEU A 155 -8.68 -4.52 -0.84
C LEU A 155 -8.09 -3.15 -1.19
N ARG A 156 -7.02 -3.10 -1.98
CA ARG A 156 -6.39 -1.84 -2.39
C ARG A 156 -7.29 -1.03 -3.31
N VAL A 157 -7.93 -1.67 -4.29
CA VAL A 157 -8.87 -1.03 -5.21
C VAL A 157 -10.05 -0.45 -4.42
N LYS A 158 -10.60 -1.19 -3.46
CA LYS A 158 -11.64 -0.69 -2.58
C LYS A 158 -11.16 0.53 -1.78
N GLU A 159 -10.00 0.44 -1.13
CA GLU A 159 -9.50 1.53 -0.29
C GLU A 159 -9.22 2.80 -1.10
N ILE A 160 -8.59 2.71 -2.27
CA ILE A 160 -8.27 3.90 -3.07
C ILE A 160 -9.54 4.54 -3.66
N GLN A 161 -10.54 3.73 -4.02
CA GLN A 161 -11.83 4.26 -4.48
C GLN A 161 -12.55 5.04 -3.38
N GLU A 162 -12.62 4.49 -2.18
CA GLU A 162 -13.32 5.11 -1.05
C GLU A 162 -12.60 6.38 -0.54
N ARG A 163 -11.26 6.35 -0.50
CA ARG A 163 -10.47 7.39 0.19
C ARG A 163 -9.89 8.45 -0.74
N VAL A 164 -9.72 8.14 -2.03
CA VAL A 164 -9.09 9.03 -3.01
C VAL A 164 -10.05 9.34 -4.15
N LEU A 165 -10.44 8.33 -4.94
CA LEU A 165 -11.20 8.57 -6.18
C LEU A 165 -12.61 9.11 -5.92
N GLY A 166 -13.21 8.74 -4.79
CA GLY A 166 -14.51 9.28 -4.35
C GLY A 166 -14.51 10.79 -4.17
N LEU A 167 -13.35 11.40 -3.91
CA LEU A 167 -13.17 12.84 -3.71
C LEU A 167 -12.82 13.61 -4.99
N TRP A 168 -12.50 12.90 -6.07
CA TRP A 168 -12.10 13.50 -7.34
C TRP A 168 -13.26 13.51 -8.34
N GLU A 169 -13.34 14.58 -9.11
CA GLU A 169 -14.29 14.71 -10.23
C GLU A 169 -13.79 13.99 -11.48
N SER A 170 -12.47 13.99 -11.70
CA SER A 170 -11.82 13.31 -12.81
C SER A 170 -10.36 13.00 -12.48
N PHE A 171 -9.75 12.06 -13.20
CA PHE A 171 -8.33 11.73 -13.07
C PHE A 171 -7.76 11.06 -14.32
N THR A 172 -6.43 11.00 -14.38
CA THR A 172 -5.66 10.28 -15.42
C THR A 172 -5.02 9.01 -14.85
N ILE A 173 -4.99 7.91 -15.61
CA ILE A 173 -4.25 6.70 -15.24
C ILE A 173 -2.90 6.68 -15.97
N TRP A 174 -1.79 6.74 -15.24
CA TRP A 174 -0.46 6.58 -15.81
C TRP A 174 -0.09 5.10 -15.87
N ASN A 175 -0.30 4.50 -17.05
CA ASN A 175 0.10 3.18 -17.56
C ASN A 175 -1.00 2.71 -18.52
N ALA A 176 -0.80 2.86 -19.84
CA ALA A 176 -1.76 2.37 -20.84
C ALA A 176 -1.57 0.87 -21.18
N GLY A 177 -0.89 0.11 -20.32
CA GLY A 177 -0.61 -1.32 -20.43
C GLY A 177 -1.42 -2.18 -19.45
N LYS A 178 -0.90 -3.37 -19.13
CA LYS A 178 -1.64 -4.41 -18.37
C LYS A 178 -2.15 -3.92 -17.02
N GLN A 179 -1.31 -3.26 -16.23
CA GLN A 179 -1.67 -2.87 -14.86
C GLN A 179 -2.68 -1.72 -14.81
N GLY A 180 -2.47 -0.64 -15.56
CA GLY A 180 -3.43 0.46 -15.60
C GLY A 180 -4.79 0.04 -16.20
N ARG A 181 -4.79 -0.81 -17.24
CA ARG A 181 -6.04 -1.37 -17.79
C ARG A 181 -6.73 -2.32 -16.81
N LYS A 182 -5.98 -3.12 -16.03
CA LYS A 182 -6.56 -3.94 -14.95
C LYS A 182 -7.21 -3.01 -13.91
N PHE A 183 -6.50 -1.97 -13.47
CA PHE A 183 -7.00 -1.00 -12.51
C PHE A 183 -8.31 -0.37 -12.97
N PHE A 184 -8.35 0.18 -14.19
CA PHE A 184 -9.57 0.74 -14.79
C PHE A 184 -10.75 -0.24 -14.75
N ARG A 185 -10.53 -1.50 -15.17
CA ARG A 185 -11.58 -2.52 -15.19
C ARG A 185 -12.07 -2.93 -13.81
N SER A 186 -11.23 -2.81 -12.78
CA SER A 186 -11.58 -3.09 -11.39
C SER A 186 -12.32 -1.95 -10.70
N LEU A 187 -12.39 -0.75 -11.31
CA LEU A 187 -13.13 0.36 -10.74
C LEU A 187 -14.64 0.15 -10.81
N LEU A 188 -15.36 0.71 -9.84
CA LEU A 188 -16.80 0.90 -9.90
C LEU A 188 -17.19 1.78 -11.10
N PRO A 189 -18.37 1.56 -11.71
CA PRO A 189 -18.78 2.31 -12.91
C PRO A 189 -18.67 3.83 -12.77
N GLU A 190 -19.05 4.39 -11.61
CA GLU A 190 -18.97 5.82 -11.32
C GLU A 190 -17.53 6.35 -11.30
N ASN A 191 -16.55 5.53 -10.91
CA ASN A 191 -15.14 5.92 -10.94
C ASN A 191 -14.48 5.64 -12.31
N GLN A 192 -14.99 4.68 -13.08
CA GLN A 192 -14.56 4.49 -14.48
C GLN A 192 -14.89 5.73 -15.33
N GLU A 193 -16.05 6.34 -15.11
CA GLU A 193 -16.50 7.54 -15.85
C GLU A 193 -15.66 8.79 -15.57
N LYS A 194 -14.96 8.82 -14.42
CA LYS A 194 -14.04 9.90 -14.04
C LYS A 194 -12.69 9.82 -14.77
N VAL A 195 -12.38 8.70 -15.43
CA VAL A 195 -11.09 8.52 -16.11
C VAL A 195 -11.11 9.27 -17.44
N THR A 196 -10.31 10.32 -17.52
CA THR A 196 -10.25 11.19 -18.71
C THR A 196 -9.27 10.70 -19.75
N ALA A 197 -8.19 10.05 -19.33
CA ALA A 197 -7.18 9.49 -20.20
C ALA A 197 -6.38 8.38 -19.51
N PHE A 198 -5.77 7.53 -20.32
CA PHE A 198 -4.52 6.87 -19.95
C PHE A 198 -3.36 7.72 -20.47
N CYS A 199 -2.25 7.73 -19.76
CA CYS A 199 -1.00 8.26 -20.28
C CYS A 199 0.13 7.23 -20.29
N ASP A 200 1.02 7.36 -21.27
CA ASP A 200 2.13 6.42 -21.52
C ASP A 200 3.32 7.17 -22.16
N VAL A 201 4.47 6.47 -22.28
CA VAL A 201 5.67 6.91 -23.01
C VAL A 201 5.78 6.21 -24.37
N ASP A 202 5.07 5.10 -24.55
CA ASP A 202 5.10 4.31 -25.79
C ASP A 202 4.36 5.03 -26.92
N VAL A 203 5.14 5.59 -27.85
CA VAL A 203 4.67 6.30 -29.05
C VAL A 203 3.72 5.47 -29.92
N LYS A 204 3.77 4.14 -29.84
CA LYS A 204 2.85 3.28 -30.60
C LYS A 204 1.43 3.28 -30.01
N LYS A 205 1.28 3.60 -28.72
CA LYS A 205 -0.02 3.69 -28.05
C LYS A 205 -0.59 5.10 -28.07
N ILE A 206 0.28 6.11 -28.06
CA ILE A 206 -0.14 7.51 -28.00
C ILE A 206 -0.96 7.89 -29.24
N GLY A 207 -2.04 8.64 -29.03
CA GLY A 207 -2.99 9.01 -30.09
C GLY A 207 -4.03 7.94 -30.42
N SER A 208 -3.95 6.78 -29.76
CA SER A 208 -4.97 5.72 -29.86
C SER A 208 -5.94 5.75 -28.67
N PHE A 209 -6.86 4.79 -28.62
CA PHE A 209 -7.83 4.63 -27.53
C PHE A 209 -7.73 3.24 -26.92
N TYR A 210 -7.91 3.16 -25.61
CA TYR A 210 -8.27 1.91 -24.95
C TYR A 210 -9.78 1.74 -24.98
N THR A 211 -10.26 0.63 -25.57
CA THR A 211 -11.67 0.22 -25.51
C THR A 211 -11.81 -0.90 -24.47
N TYR A 212 -12.73 -0.73 -23.52
CA TYR A 212 -13.07 -1.80 -22.57
C TYR A 212 -14.11 -2.74 -23.19
N GLU A 213 -13.63 -3.72 -23.96
CA GLU A 213 -14.48 -4.63 -24.72
C GLU A 213 -15.39 -5.51 -23.84
N GLU A 214 -14.89 -5.95 -22.67
CA GLU A 214 -15.68 -6.78 -21.75
C GLU A 214 -16.69 -5.99 -20.91
N SER A 215 -16.82 -4.66 -21.13
CA SER A 215 -17.82 -3.85 -20.45
C SER A 215 -19.25 -4.32 -20.80
N TRP A 216 -20.11 -4.38 -19.79
CA TRP A 216 -21.55 -4.66 -19.94
C TRP A 216 -22.33 -3.51 -20.61
N LYS A 217 -21.73 -2.33 -20.76
CA LYS A 217 -22.36 -1.18 -21.42
C LYS A 217 -22.56 -1.43 -22.92
N LYS A 218 -23.70 -0.95 -23.45
CA LYS A 218 -24.03 -1.03 -24.89
C LYS A 218 -23.01 -0.29 -25.76
N ILE A 219 -22.64 0.93 -25.35
CA ILE A 219 -21.52 1.67 -25.93
C ILE A 219 -20.30 1.37 -25.06
N LYS A 220 -19.30 0.71 -25.65
CA LYS A 220 -18.08 0.32 -24.94
C LYS A 220 -17.32 1.57 -24.49
N PRO A 221 -16.91 1.66 -23.22
CA PRO A 221 -16.06 2.75 -22.75
C PRO A 221 -14.80 2.85 -23.61
N LYS A 222 -14.52 4.06 -24.10
CA LYS A 222 -13.30 4.38 -24.84
C LYS A 222 -12.58 5.51 -24.12
N VAL A 223 -11.32 5.26 -23.77
CA VAL A 223 -10.48 6.22 -23.03
C VAL A 223 -9.27 6.55 -23.91
N PRO A 224 -8.98 7.83 -24.19
CA PRO A 224 -7.84 8.22 -25.02
C PRO A 224 -6.52 7.86 -24.32
N ILE A 225 -5.50 7.54 -25.13
CA ILE A 225 -4.13 7.34 -24.68
C ILE A 225 -3.29 8.53 -25.14
N ILE A 226 -2.82 9.32 -24.19
CA ILE A 226 -2.04 10.54 -24.43
C ILE A 226 -0.58 10.38 -23.99
N HIS A 227 0.30 11.27 -24.44
CA HIS A 227 1.66 11.31 -23.92
C HIS A 227 1.65 11.78 -22.45
N PHE A 228 2.53 11.22 -21.60
CA PHE A 228 2.53 11.55 -20.16
C PHE A 228 2.68 13.05 -19.84
N LYS A 229 3.37 13.82 -20.70
CA LYS A 229 3.50 15.28 -20.56
C LYS A 229 2.19 16.04 -20.75
N GLU A 230 1.19 15.42 -21.37
CA GLU A 230 -0.14 16.01 -21.58
C GLU A 230 -1.12 15.60 -20.47
N ALA A 231 -0.71 14.72 -19.55
CA ALA A 231 -1.55 14.21 -18.48
C ALA A 231 -1.94 15.34 -17.53
N LYS A 232 -3.22 15.41 -17.21
CA LYS A 232 -3.76 16.39 -16.26
C LYS A 232 -3.93 15.74 -14.88
N PRO A 233 -3.45 16.39 -13.81
CA PRO A 233 -3.71 15.92 -12.47
C PRO A 233 -5.20 16.05 -12.10
N PRO A 234 -5.69 15.22 -11.17
CA PRO A 234 -4.91 14.23 -10.43
C PRO A 234 -4.64 12.92 -11.19
N LEU A 235 -3.61 12.17 -10.79
CA LEU A 235 -3.17 10.92 -11.43
C LEU A 235 -3.17 9.72 -10.49
N ILE A 236 -3.55 8.56 -11.02
CA ILE A 236 -3.20 7.26 -10.44
C ILE A 236 -2.05 6.64 -11.24
N ILE A 237 -0.93 6.43 -10.57
CA ILE A 237 0.27 5.88 -11.18
C ILE A 237 0.28 4.36 -10.98
N CYS A 238 0.02 3.62 -12.07
CA CYS A 238 0.04 2.15 -12.07
C CYS A 238 1.39 1.60 -12.59
N MET A 239 2.48 2.27 -12.27
CA MET A 239 3.86 1.90 -12.63
C MET A 239 4.62 1.48 -11.39
N LYS A 240 5.35 0.36 -11.46
CA LYS A 240 6.27 -0.05 -10.38
C LYS A 240 7.55 0.77 -10.47
N MET A 241 7.95 1.32 -9.33
CA MET A 241 9.22 2.03 -9.17
C MET A 241 10.40 1.06 -9.34
N GLU A 242 11.56 1.60 -9.74
CA GLU A 242 12.83 0.90 -9.90
C GLU A 242 12.81 -0.26 -10.93
N LEU A 243 11.86 -0.26 -11.86
CA LEU A 243 11.79 -1.25 -12.95
C LEU A 243 12.31 -0.76 -14.30
N THR A 244 12.65 0.53 -14.40
CA THR A 244 13.01 1.18 -15.67
C THR A 244 14.34 1.91 -15.57
N ASP A 245 15.23 1.46 -14.69
CA ASP A 245 16.56 2.06 -14.47
C ASP A 245 16.52 3.59 -14.28
N GLY A 246 15.49 4.09 -13.56
CA GLY A 246 15.31 5.51 -13.26
C GLY A 246 14.56 6.31 -14.33
N VAL A 247 14.21 5.74 -15.48
CA VAL A 247 13.54 6.47 -16.57
C VAL A 247 12.14 6.93 -16.16
N PHE A 248 11.36 6.07 -15.52
CA PHE A 248 10.04 6.42 -15.02
C PHE A 248 10.13 7.53 -13.96
N GLU A 249 11.06 7.40 -13.03
CA GLU A 249 11.31 8.37 -11.96
C GLU A 249 11.70 9.74 -12.53
N ALA A 250 12.56 9.77 -13.56
CA ALA A 250 12.93 11.00 -14.25
C ALA A 250 11.73 11.64 -14.97
N ASN A 251 10.88 10.83 -15.61
CA ASN A 251 9.66 11.32 -16.26
C ASN A 251 8.68 11.91 -15.24
N LEU A 252 8.47 11.25 -14.10
CA LEU A 252 7.62 11.74 -13.02
C LEU A 252 8.16 13.05 -12.43
N ALA A 253 9.48 13.15 -12.23
CA ALA A 253 10.11 14.39 -11.78
C ALA A 253 9.95 15.53 -12.79
N SER A 254 9.99 15.23 -14.10
CA SER A 254 9.91 16.24 -15.17
C SER A 254 8.55 16.96 -15.25
N VAL A 255 7.49 16.36 -14.72
CA VAL A 255 6.14 16.95 -14.70
C VAL A 255 5.82 17.72 -13.42
N ASN A 256 6.76 17.79 -12.47
CA ASN A 256 6.69 18.60 -11.25
C ASN A 256 5.37 18.47 -10.46
N LEU A 257 4.91 17.22 -10.28
CA LEU A 257 3.70 16.91 -9.53
C LEU A 257 4.03 16.59 -8.07
N LYS A 258 3.09 16.87 -7.16
CA LYS A 258 3.23 16.59 -5.73
C LYS A 258 2.47 15.33 -5.32
N GLU A 259 3.21 14.34 -4.78
CA GLU A 259 2.63 13.11 -4.22
C GLU A 259 1.59 13.41 -3.13
N GLY A 260 0.49 12.65 -3.13
CA GLY A 260 -0.59 12.80 -2.17
C GLY A 260 -1.54 13.99 -2.44
N ILE A 261 -1.24 14.81 -3.45
CA ILE A 261 -2.10 15.89 -3.93
C ILE A 261 -2.43 15.66 -5.41
N ASP A 262 -1.40 15.71 -6.24
CA ASP A 262 -1.53 15.59 -7.70
C ASP A 262 -1.51 14.14 -8.16
N TYR A 263 -0.94 13.22 -7.37
CA TYR A 263 -0.94 11.81 -7.73
C TYR A 263 -0.84 10.87 -6.53
N PHE A 264 -1.29 9.63 -6.74
CA PHE A 264 -1.09 8.49 -5.84
C PHE A 264 -0.53 7.29 -6.60
N HIS A 265 0.32 6.51 -5.93
CA HIS A 265 0.84 5.25 -6.47
C HIS A 265 -0.13 4.08 -6.25
N PHE A 266 -0.42 3.34 -7.33
CA PHE A 266 -1.13 2.07 -7.31
C PHE A 266 -0.32 1.01 -8.08
N SER A 267 0.82 0.62 -7.51
CA SER A 267 1.80 -0.28 -8.14
C SER A 267 1.89 -1.66 -7.51
#